data_AF-A0A3R9L0P7-F1
#
_entry.id   AF-A0A3R9L0P7-F1
#
_cell.length_a   1.000
_cell.length_b   1.000
_cell.length_c   1.000
_cell.angle_alpha   90.00
_cell.angle_beta   90.00
_cell.angle_gamma   90.00
#
_symmetry.space_group_name_H-M   'P 1'
#
loop_
_entity.id
_entity.type
_entity.pdbx_description
1 polymer ?
#
loop_
_entity_poly.entity_id
_entity_poly.type
_entity_poly.pdbx_seq_one_letter_code
_entity_poly.pdbx_strand_id
1 'polypeptide(L)'
;MISSLDLLNRLKVEKQLLSNRSVARYLELSHYTVNQIGKGGVWNDDLACEIAEILNLDVDLVLLSIIAERSKNERVIEAVERVTHNKKIA
;
A
#
# COMPACT_ATOMS: atom_id res chain seq x y z
N MET A 1 3.08 -1.42 -10.44
CA MET A 1 2.62 -0.50 -9.36
C MET A 1 2.73 -1.21 -8.02
N ILE A 2 2.77 -0.53 -6.86
CA ILE A 2 2.69 -1.20 -5.54
C ILE A 2 1.22 -1.26 -5.08
N SER A 3 0.70 -2.44 -4.75
CA SER A 3 -0.69 -2.58 -4.28
C SER A 3 -0.82 -2.40 -2.77
N SER A 4 -2.06 -2.28 -2.30
CA SER A 4 -2.38 -2.27 -0.86
C SER A 4 -1.97 -3.57 -0.17
N LEU A 5 -2.11 -4.70 -0.88
CA LEU A 5 -1.66 -6.00 -0.39
C LEU A 5 -0.14 -6.06 -0.30
N ASP A 6 0.58 -5.50 -1.27
CA ASP A 6 2.04 -5.41 -1.23
C ASP A 6 2.52 -4.56 -0.05
N LEU A 7 1.91 -3.39 0.19
CA LEU A 7 2.21 -2.56 1.36
C LEU A 7 1.98 -3.33 2.66
N LEU A 8 0.85 -4.03 2.79
CA LEU A 8 0.55 -4.84 3.97
C LEU A 8 1.62 -5.92 4.19
N ASN A 9 2.01 -6.63 3.14
CA ASN A 9 3.00 -7.70 3.24
C ASN A 9 4.40 -7.16 3.55
N ARG A 10 4.80 -6.04 2.94
CA ARG A 10 6.07 -5.37 3.26
C ARG A 10 6.10 -4.88 4.70
N LEU A 11 5.02 -4.26 5.18
CA LEU A 11 4.91 -3.83 6.57
C LEU A 11 5.06 -4.99 7.54
N LYS A 12 4.46 -6.14 7.23
CA LYS A 12 4.65 -7.35 8.03
C LYS A 12 6.10 -7.81 8.09
N VAL A 13 6.80 -7.81 6.96
CA VAL A 13 8.20 -8.22 6.90
C VAL A 13 9.07 -7.22 7.66
N GLU A 14 8.98 -5.93 7.34
CA GLU A 14 9.83 -4.87 7.89
C GLU A 14 9.69 -4.75 9.41
N LYS A 15 8.47 -4.86 9.94
CA LYS A 15 8.19 -4.75 11.37
C LYS A 15 8.06 -6.11 12.08
N GLN A 16 8.40 -7.21 11.40
CA GLN A 16 8.33 -8.58 11.92
C GLN A 16 6.94 -8.94 12.51
N LEU A 17 5.87 -8.51 11.86
CA LEU A 17 4.50 -8.70 12.31
C LEU A 17 3.95 -10.03 11.78
N LEU A 18 3.72 -10.97 12.69
CA LEU A 18 3.35 -12.36 12.36
C LEU A 18 1.92 -12.53 11.81
N SER A 19 1.06 -11.51 11.88
CA SER A 19 -0.34 -11.63 11.48
C SER A 19 -1.00 -10.28 11.19
N ASN A 20 -2.17 -10.31 10.53
CA ASN A 20 -3.02 -9.12 10.36
C ASN A 20 -3.45 -8.52 11.70
N ARG A 21 -3.58 -9.35 12.75
CA ARG A 21 -3.89 -8.87 14.10
C ARG A 21 -2.73 -8.07 14.70
N SER A 22 -1.49 -8.49 14.43
CA SER A 22 -0.29 -7.77 14.85
C SER A 22 -0.18 -6.42 14.13
N VAL A 23 -0.47 -6.40 12.82
CA VAL A 23 -0.54 -5.15 12.03
C VAL A 23 -1.63 -4.21 12.55
N ALA A 24 -2.82 -4.73 12.85
CA ALA A 24 -3.91 -3.92 13.39
C ALA A 24 -3.52 -3.25 14.71
N ARG A 25 -2.82 -3.96 15.60
CA ARG A 25 -2.29 -3.37 16.84
C ARG A 25 -1.20 -2.33 16.57
N TYR A 26 -0.30 -2.61 15.64
CA TYR A 26 0.82 -1.72 15.31
C TYR A 26 0.35 -0.38 14.72
N LEU A 27 -0.68 -0.41 13.87
CA LEU A 27 -1.27 0.78 13.25
C LEU A 27 -2.45 1.36 14.05
N GLU A 28 -2.74 0.82 15.24
CA GLU A 28 -3.90 1.22 16.06
C GLU A 28 -5.27 1.14 15.33
N LEU A 29 -5.40 0.17 14.43
CA LEU A 29 -6.61 -0.08 13.63
C LEU A 29 -7.42 -1.26 14.14
N SER A 30 -8.65 -1.38 13.63
CA SER A 30 -9.45 -2.58 13.81
C SER A 30 -8.84 -3.77 13.04
N HIS A 31 -8.90 -4.97 13.63
CA HIS A 31 -8.50 -6.20 12.94
C HIS A 31 -9.31 -6.46 11.66
N TYR A 32 -10.58 -6.02 11.64
CA TYR A 32 -11.44 -6.11 10.46
C TYR A 32 -10.85 -5.31 9.30
N THR A 33 -10.44 -4.06 9.53
CA THR A 33 -9.85 -3.19 8.51
C THR A 33 -8.66 -3.84 7.82
N VAL A 34 -7.69 -4.34 8.60
CA VAL A 34 -6.50 -4.99 8.04
C VAL A 34 -6.84 -6.28 7.29
N ASN A 35 -7.82 -7.05 7.78
CA ASN A 35 -8.27 -8.24 7.06
C ASN A 35 -8.97 -7.93 5.74
N GLN A 36 -9.65 -6.79 5.61
CA GLN A 36 -10.21 -6.37 4.33
C GLN A 36 -9.11 -6.11 3.31
N ILE A 37 -8.00 -5.47 3.72
CA ILE A 37 -6.83 -5.30 2.84
C ILE A 37 -6.30 -6.64 2.35
N GLY A 38 -6.14 -7.62 3.25
CA GLY A 38 -5.73 -8.98 2.88
C GLY A 38 -6.68 -9.71 1.91
N LYS A 39 -7.91 -9.22 1.75
CA LYS A 39 -8.95 -9.75 0.84
C LYS A 39 -9.11 -8.92 -0.44
N GLY A 40 -8.19 -8.02 -0.74
CA GLY A 40 -8.25 -7.14 -1.91
C GLY A 40 -8.94 -5.79 -1.65
N GLY A 41 -9.10 -5.43 -0.38
CA GLY A 41 -9.43 -4.05 0.02
C GLY A 41 -8.23 -3.13 -0.21
N VAL A 42 -8.53 -1.83 -0.26
CA VAL A 42 -7.53 -0.78 -0.53
C VAL A 42 -7.34 0.08 0.71
N TRP A 43 -6.11 0.49 1.01
CA TRP A 43 -5.85 1.44 2.09
C TRP A 43 -6.51 2.79 1.78
N ASN A 44 -6.82 3.56 2.82
CA ASN A 44 -7.10 4.98 2.61
C ASN A 44 -5.79 5.71 2.30
N ASP A 45 -5.91 6.93 1.78
CA ASP A 45 -4.77 7.68 1.22
C ASP A 45 -3.76 8.04 2.33
N ASP A 46 -4.25 8.47 3.49
CA ASP A 46 -3.43 8.89 4.63
C ASP A 46 -2.63 7.70 5.22
N LEU A 47 -3.29 6.58 5.52
CA LEU A 47 -2.62 5.38 6.04
C LEU A 47 -1.64 4.82 5.03
N ALA A 48 -1.94 4.87 3.73
CA ALA A 48 -1.00 4.43 2.71
C ALA A 48 0.27 5.28 2.71
N CYS A 49 0.15 6.60 2.87
CA CYS A 49 1.29 7.51 2.97
C CYS A 49 2.08 7.26 4.25
N GLU A 50 1.42 7.11 5.40
CA GLU A 50 2.09 6.77 6.67
C GLU A 50 2.86 5.45 6.57
N ILE A 51 2.24 4.40 6.00
CA ILE A 51 2.89 3.11 5.78
C ILE A 51 4.08 3.27 4.81
N ALA A 52 3.97 4.13 3.79
CA ALA A 52 5.07 4.40 2.87
C ALA A 52 6.27 5.03 3.60
N GLU A 53 6.04 6.01 4.46
CA GLU A 53 7.09 6.62 5.29
C GLU A 53 7.74 5.60 6.22
N ILE A 54 6.94 4.78 6.91
CA ILE A 54 7.42 3.71 7.80
C ILE A 54 8.32 2.71 7.07
N LEU A 55 8.01 2.46 5.79
CA LEU A 55 8.74 1.54 4.91
C LEU A 55 9.87 2.22 4.11
N ASN A 56 10.09 3.53 4.32
CA ASN A 56 11.04 4.34 3.56
C ASN A 56 10.85 4.22 2.03
N LEU A 57 9.59 4.25 1.59
CA LEU A 57 9.19 4.25 0.19
C LEU A 57 8.92 5.69 -0.28
N ASP A 58 8.95 5.89 -1.60
CA ASP A 58 8.51 7.14 -2.22
C ASP A 58 6.99 7.32 -2.01
N VAL A 59 6.64 8.26 -1.13
CA VAL A 59 5.26 8.53 -0.69
C VAL A 59 4.37 8.90 -1.87
N ASP A 60 4.86 9.74 -2.78
CA ASP A 60 4.10 10.19 -3.96
C ASP A 60 3.75 9.01 -4.86
N LEU A 61 4.70 8.10 -5.09
CA LEU A 61 4.46 6.91 -5.89
C LEU A 61 3.48 5.94 -5.21
N VAL A 62 3.53 5.82 -3.89
CA VAL A 62 2.56 4.99 -3.15
C VAL A 62 1.16 5.60 -3.24
N LEU A 63 1.01 6.90 -3.00
CA LEU A 63 -0.28 7.59 -3.11
C LEU A 63 -0.89 7.42 -4.50
N LEU A 64 -0.12 7.67 -5.56
CA LEU A 64 -0.57 7.46 -6.94
C LEU A 64 -0.99 6.02 -7.20
N SER A 65 -0.25 5.06 -6.64
CA SER A 65 -0.55 3.64 -6.78
C SER A 65 -1.88 3.26 -6.13
N ILE A 66 -2.16 3.79 -4.95
CA ILE A 66 -3.40 3.52 -4.19
C ILE A 66 -4.61 4.17 -4.86
N ILE A 67 -4.46 5.40 -5.36
CA ILE A 67 -5.51 6.08 -6.13
C ILE A 67 -5.85 5.28 -7.38
N ALA A 68 -4.83 4.80 -8.10
CA ALA A 68 -5.01 3.98 -9.29
C ALA A 68 -5.69 2.65 -8.98
N GLU A 69 -5.24 1.92 -7.96
CA GLU A 69 -5.85 0.65 -7.50
C GLU A 69 -7.33 0.86 -7.15
N ARG A 70 -7.64 1.90 -6.38
CA ARG A 70 -9.02 2.24 -5.98
C ARG A 70 -9.91 2.62 -7.16
N SER A 71 -9.35 3.28 -8.18
CA SER A 71 -10.10 3.73 -9.35
C SER A 71 -10.65 2.58 -10.20
N LYS A 72 -10.00 1.40 -10.15
CA LYS A 72 -10.27 0.24 -11.03
C LYS A 72 -10.29 0.60 -12.51
N ASN A 73 -9.60 1.68 -12.89
CA ASN A 73 -9.49 2.14 -14.26
C ASN A 73 -8.15 1.68 -14.84
N GLU A 74 -8.20 0.72 -15.77
CA GLU A 74 -7.02 0.14 -16.39
C GLU A 74 -6.09 1.19 -17.00
N ARG A 75 -6.64 2.26 -17.60
CA ARG A 75 -5.81 3.33 -18.19
C ARG A 75 -5.02 4.11 -17.13
N VAL A 76 -5.61 4.31 -15.96
CA VAL A 76 -4.94 5.00 -14.82
C VAL A 76 -3.88 4.09 -14.24
N ILE A 77 -4.18 2.81 -14.07
CA ILE A 77 -3.23 1.79 -13.59
C ILE A 77 -2.02 1.72 -14.52
N GLU A 78 -2.23 1.54 -15.82
CA GLU A 78 -1.15 1.53 -16.82
C GLU A 78 -0.31 2.82 -16.82
N ALA A 79 -0.96 3.98 -16.67
CA ALA A 79 -0.26 5.25 -16.60
C ALA A 79 0.68 5.32 -15.38
N VAL A 80 0.21 4.91 -14.21
CA VAL A 80 1.03 4.85 -12.98
C VAL A 80 2.13 3.81 -13.10
N GLU A 81 1.88 2.68 -13.75
CA GLU A 81 2.91 1.68 -14.03
C GLU A 81 4.05 2.22 -14.89
N ARG A 82 3.73 2.98 -15.95
CA ARG A 82 4.76 3.64 -16.78
C ARG A 82 5.58 4.65 -15.97
N VAL A 83 4.92 5.48 -15.16
CA VAL A 83 5.61 6.49 -14.33
C VAL A 83 6.52 5.83 -13.30
N THR A 84 6.01 4.81 -12.58
CA THR A 84 6.80 4.07 -11.57
C THR A 84 7.96 3.30 -12.20
N HIS A 85 7.82 2.79 -13.43
CA HIS A 85 8.92 2.15 -14.14
C HIS A 85 10.01 3.15 -14.54
N ASN A 86 9.63 4.30 -15.10
CA ASN A 86 10.58 5.33 -15.51
C ASN A 86 11.38 5.89 -14.33
N LYS A 87 10.75 6.11 -13.16
CA LYS A 87 11.43 6.58 -11.95
C LYS A 87 12.44 5.58 -11.36
N LYS A 88 12.35 4.29 -11.69
CA LYS A 88 13.34 3.28 -11.27
C LYS A 88 14.58 3.24 -12.15
N ILE A 89 14.49 3.78 -13.36
CA ILE A 89 15.56 3.76 -14.38
C ILE A 89 16.37 5.07 -14.33
N ALA A 90 15.75 6.18 -13.90
CA ALA A 90 16.38 7.47 -13.65
C ALA A 90 17.16 7.47 -12.33
#